data_AF-A0A6A8DVB7-F1
#
_entry.id   AF-A0A6A8DVB7-F1
#
_cell.length_a   1.000
_cell.length_b   1.000
_cell.length_c   1.000
_cell.angle_alpha   90.00
_cell.angle_beta   90.00
_cell.angle_gamma   90.00
#
_symmetry.space_group_name_H-M   'P 1'
#
loop_
_entity.id
_entity.type
_entity.pdbx_description
1 polymer ?
#
loop_
_entity_poly.entity_id
_entity_poly.type
_entity_poly.pdbx_seq_one_letter_code
_entity_poly.pdbx_strand_id
1 'polypeptide(L)'
;MDSTVIITSMIVLIALLLIVGAPLRPMRFLAQGTVKVVIGVLFLFFFNVFGASIGLHLPINVYTAIIAGFLGIPGIASLTALHIFVFV
;
A
#
# COMPACT_ATOMS: atom_id res chain seq x y z
N MET A 1 9.16 51.12 6.45
CA MET A 1 8.95 49.65 6.39
C MET A 1 8.73 49.32 4.94
N ASP A 2 9.70 48.68 4.29
CA ASP A 2 9.65 48.42 2.85
C ASP A 2 8.60 47.37 2.53
N SER A 3 7.82 47.62 1.47
CA SER A 3 6.72 46.77 0.99
C SER A 3 7.14 45.30 0.82
N THR A 4 8.43 45.06 0.54
CA THR A 4 9.05 43.75 0.44
C THR A 4 8.85 42.91 1.70
N VAL A 5 9.04 43.49 2.89
CA VAL A 5 8.92 42.75 4.18
C VAL A 5 7.48 42.29 4.39
N ILE A 6 6.52 43.15 4.04
CA ILE A 6 5.09 42.86 4.18
C ILE A 6 4.70 41.73 3.24
N ILE A 7 5.11 41.81 1.97
CA ILE A 7 4.82 40.77 0.96
C ILE A 7 5.44 39.43 1.37
N THR A 8 6.70 39.40 1.82
CA THR A 8 7.36 38.17 2.25
C THR A 8 6.66 37.57 3.47
N SER A 9 6.24 38.38 4.45
CA SER A 9 5.50 37.88 5.62
C SER A 9 4.15 37.25 5.25
N MET A 10 3.42 37.82 4.28
CA MET A 10 2.17 37.26 3.78
C MET A 10 2.38 35.91 3.09
N ILE A 11 3.42 35.78 2.27
CA ILE A 11 3.74 34.52 1.58
C ILE A 11 4.07 33.42 2.61
N VAL A 12 4.89 33.75 3.61
CA VAL A 12 5.25 32.81 4.69
C VAL A 12 4.00 32.39 5.48
N LEU A 13 3.11 33.33 5.80
CA LEU A 13 1.87 33.03 6.52
C LEU A 13 0.95 32.12 5.70
N ILE A 14 0.79 32.38 4.40
CA ILE A 14 -0.03 31.57 3.50
C ILE A 14 0.56 30.15 3.39
N ALA A 15 1.87 30.02 3.19
CA ALA A 15 2.53 28.72 3.14
C ALA A 15 2.34 27.93 4.44
N LEU A 16 2.45 28.59 5.60
CA LEU A 16 2.21 27.97 6.90
C LEU A 16 0.76 27.49 7.04
N LEU A 17 -0.21 28.33 6.67
CA LEU A 17 -1.63 27.99 6.69
C LEU A 17 -1.98 26.84 5.74
N LEU A 18 -1.31 26.72 4.60
CA LEU A 18 -1.48 25.61 3.66
C LEU A 18 -0.93 24.29 4.21
N ILE A 19 0.20 24.30 4.94
CA ILE A 19 0.77 23.10 5.56
C ILE A 19 -0.10 22.63 6.74
N VAL A 20 -0.57 23.56 7.59
CA VAL A 20 -1.42 23.25 8.75
C VAL A 20 -2.84 22.87 8.32
N GLY A 21 -3.37 23.56 7.30
CA GLY A 21 -4.68 23.28 6.72
C GLY A 21 -4.69 22.14 5.71
N ALA A 22 -3.53 21.56 5.39
CA ALA A 22 -3.42 20.43 4.47
C ALA A 22 -4.31 19.29 5.00
N PRO A 23 -5.30 18.83 4.22
CA PRO A 23 -6.20 17.81 4.70
C PRO A 23 -5.40 16.53 4.92
N LEU A 24 -5.34 16.02 6.16
CA LEU A 24 -4.76 14.71 6.53
C LEU A 24 -5.49 13.49 5.89
N ARG A 25 -6.49 13.75 5.04
CA ARG A 25 -7.31 12.74 4.37
C ARG A 25 -6.52 11.79 3.44
N PRO A 26 -5.58 12.23 2.58
CA PRO A 26 -4.79 11.32 1.74
C PRO A 26 -3.86 10.43 2.56
N MET A 27 -3.41 10.89 3.72
CA MET A 27 -2.56 10.10 4.62
C MET A 27 -3.32 8.89 5.20
N ARG A 28 -4.64 9.00 5.40
CA ARG A 28 -5.50 7.88 5.79
C ARG A 28 -5.62 6.82 4.68
N PHE A 29 -5.72 7.24 3.41
CA PHE A 29 -5.75 6.30 2.29
C PHE A 29 -4.44 5.55 2.13
N LEU A 30 -3.29 6.23 2.28
CA LEU A 30 -1.99 5.58 2.29
C LEU A 30 -1.90 4.55 3.41
N ALA A 31 -2.25 4.94 4.64
CA ALA A 31 -2.21 4.04 5.80
C ALA A 31 -3.10 2.79 5.59
N GLN A 32 -4.33 2.98 5.10
CA GLN A 32 -5.24 1.87 4.79
C GLN A 32 -4.70 0.96 3.68
N GLY A 33 -4.07 1.53 2.65
CA GLY A 33 -3.41 0.78 1.58
C GLY A 33 -2.27 -0.08 2.12
N THR A 34 -1.41 0.49 2.96
CA THR A 34 -0.31 -0.25 3.60
C THR A 34 -0.82 -1.40 4.45
N VAL A 35 -1.88 -1.20 5.24
CA VAL A 35 -2.48 -2.27 6.06
C VAL A 35 -2.97 -3.41 5.18
N LYS A 36 -3.65 -3.13 4.06
CA LYS A 36 -4.08 -4.18 3.12
C LYS A 36 -2.90 -4.96 2.54
N VAL A 37 -1.80 -4.29 2.19
CA VAL A 37 -0.60 -4.97 1.70
C VAL A 37 -0.02 -5.89 2.77
N VAL A 38 0.07 -5.44 4.03
CA VAL A 38 0.55 -6.28 5.14
C VAL A 38 -0.34 -7.50 5.32
N ILE A 39 -1.67 -7.33 5.26
CA ILE A 39 -2.62 -8.46 5.31
C ILE A 39 -2.36 -9.43 4.15
N GLY A 40 -2.11 -8.92 2.95
CA GLY A 40 -1.77 -9.73 1.78
C GLY A 40 -0.47 -10.52 1.96
N VAL A 41 0.57 -9.90 2.53
CA VAL A 41 1.82 -10.61 2.88
C VAL A 41 1.56 -11.72 3.88
N LEU A 42 0.76 -11.46 4.93
CA LEU A 42 0.42 -12.47 5.93
C LEU A 42 -0.36 -13.64 5.32
N PHE A 43 -1.32 -13.35 4.43
CA PHE A 43 -2.06 -14.38 3.71
C PHE A 43 -1.16 -15.25 2.83
N LEU A 44 -0.27 -14.64 2.05
CA LEU A 44 0.68 -15.38 1.23
C LEU A 44 1.65 -16.21 2.07
N PHE A 45 2.10 -15.66 3.21
CA PHE A 45 2.96 -16.37 4.15
C PHE A 45 2.27 -17.63 4.69
N PHE A 46 1.05 -17.51 5.21
CA PHE A 46 0.30 -18.67 5.69
C PHE A 46 0.03 -19.67 4.58
N PHE A 47 -0.41 -19.20 3.40
CA PHE A 47 -0.63 -20.05 2.25
C PHE A 47 0.63 -20.85 1.89
N ASN A 48 1.80 -20.21 1.87
CA ASN A 48 3.08 -20.88 1.60
C ASN A 48 3.48 -21.85 2.70
N VAL A 49 3.23 -21.55 3.98
CA VAL A 49 3.53 -22.48 5.07
C VAL A 49 2.70 -23.76 4.95
N PHE A 50 1.39 -23.65 4.65
CA PHE A 50 0.54 -24.81 4.44
C PHE A 50 0.83 -25.51 3.10
N GLY A 51 1.04 -24.73 2.03
CA GLY A 51 1.31 -25.18 0.67
C GLY A 51 2.70 -25.78 0.46
N ALA A 52 3.66 -25.50 1.34
CA ALA A 52 5.00 -26.08 1.28
C ALA A 52 4.97 -27.61 1.33
N SER A 53 4.01 -28.19 2.04
CA SER A 53 3.81 -29.66 2.12
C SER A 53 3.50 -30.32 0.77
N ILE A 54 2.90 -29.56 -0.16
CA ILE A 54 2.53 -29.99 -1.51
C ILE A 54 3.41 -29.34 -2.59
N GLY A 55 4.52 -28.69 -2.20
CA GLY A 55 5.44 -28.01 -3.11
C GLY A 55 4.92 -26.68 -3.68
N LEU A 56 3.75 -26.20 -3.26
CA LEU A 56 3.19 -24.94 -3.72
C LEU A 56 3.77 -23.76 -2.92
N HIS A 57 4.48 -22.88 -3.63
CA HIS A 57 5.10 -21.70 -3.05
C HIS A 57 4.90 -20.49 -3.97
N LEU A 58 4.02 -19.57 -3.58
CA LEU A 58 3.84 -18.30 -4.27
C LEU A 58 4.94 -17.32 -3.89
N PRO A 59 5.53 -16.61 -4.87
CA PRO A 59 6.51 -15.57 -4.58
C PRO A 59 5.87 -14.45 -3.74
N ILE A 60 6.48 -14.10 -2.62
CA ILE A 60 6.05 -13.01 -1.74
C ILE A 60 6.73 -11.72 -2.21
N ASN A 61 6.01 -10.91 -2.98
CA ASN A 61 6.49 -9.61 -3.45
C ASN A 61 5.38 -8.57 -3.36
N VAL A 62 5.69 -7.31 -3.68
CA VAL A 62 4.72 -6.21 -3.57
C VAL A 62 3.49 -6.45 -4.45
N TYR A 63 3.66 -6.99 -5.65
CA TYR A 63 2.55 -7.25 -6.59
C TYR A 63 1.63 -8.37 -6.08
N THR A 64 2.18 -9.50 -5.66
CA THR A 64 1.38 -10.61 -5.12
C THR A 64 0.72 -10.22 -3.80
N ALA A 65 1.40 -9.46 -2.95
CA ALA A 65 0.83 -8.95 -1.70
C ALA A 65 -0.30 -7.94 -1.92
N ILE A 66 -0.21 -7.08 -2.94
CA ILE A 66 -1.33 -6.20 -3.30
C ILE A 66 -2.53 -7.03 -3.77
N ILE A 67 -2.31 -8.00 -4.67
CA ILE A 67 -3.39 -8.85 -5.20
C ILE A 67 -4.05 -9.65 -4.07
N ALA A 68 -3.26 -10.35 -3.25
CA ALA A 68 -3.75 -11.12 -2.12
C ALA A 68 -4.34 -10.23 -1.01
N GLY A 69 -3.82 -9.02 -0.80
CA GLY A 69 -4.30 -8.10 0.23
C GLY A 69 -5.58 -7.36 -0.13
N PHE A 70 -5.77 -7.02 -1.41
CA PHE A 70 -6.97 -6.35 -1.88
C PHE A 70 -8.11 -7.32 -2.20
N LEU A 71 -7.81 -8.49 -2.79
CA LEU A 71 -8.83 -9.49 -3.09
C LEU A 71 -9.01 -10.50 -1.93
N GLY A 72 -8.03 -10.72 -1.08
CA GLY A 72 -8.10 -11.75 -0.03
C GLY A 72 -8.01 -13.16 -0.59
N ILE A 73 -8.88 -14.05 -0.13
CA ILE A 73 -8.97 -15.47 -0.55
C ILE A 73 -9.07 -15.63 -2.09
N PRO A 74 -9.96 -14.93 -2.82
CA PRO A 74 -10.01 -15.05 -4.28
C PRO A 74 -8.71 -14.58 -4.96
N GLY A 75 -7.96 -13.66 -4.33
CA GLY A 75 -6.65 -13.21 -4.81
C GLY A 75 -5.61 -14.33 -4.71
N ILE A 76 -5.55 -15.02 -3.56
CA ILE A 76 -4.67 -16.19 -3.38
C ILE A 76 -5.04 -17.30 -4.37
N ALA A 77 -6.34 -17.58 -4.53
CA ALA A 77 -6.82 -18.60 -5.46
C ALA A 77 -6.42 -18.29 -6.92
N SER A 78 -6.59 -17.02 -7.35
CA SER A 78 -6.17 -16.58 -8.69
C SER A 78 -4.65 -16.66 -8.88
N LEU A 79 -3.86 -16.20 -7.91
CA LEU A 79 -2.40 -16.29 -7.96
C LEU A 79 -1.91 -17.75 -7.98
N THR A 80 -2.59 -18.64 -7.23
CA THR A 80 -2.30 -20.07 -7.22
C THR A 80 -2.62 -20.71 -8.56
N ALA A 81 -3.77 -20.37 -9.15
CA ALA A 81 -4.11 -20.82 -10.50
C ALA A 81 -3.07 -20.34 -11.53
N LEU A 82 -2.65 -19.08 -11.49
CA LEU A 82 -1.59 -18.58 -12.37
C LEU A 82 -0.27 -19.34 -12.18
N HIS A 83 0.11 -19.61 -10.93
CA HIS A 83 1.32 -20.37 -10.63
C HIS A 83 1.27 -21.80 -11.18
N ILE A 84 0.11 -22.46 -11.09
CA ILE A 84 -0.08 -23.85 -11.55
C ILE A 84 -0.26 -23.95 -13.08
N PHE A 85 -0.93 -23.00 -13.72
CA PHE A 85 -1.28 -23.11 -15.14
C PHE A 85 -0.32 -22.39 -16.09
N VAL A 86 0.37 -21.33 -15.62
CA VAL A 86 1.20 -20.46 -16.48
C VAL A 86 2.69 -20.63 -16.20
N PHE A 87 3.06 -20.88 -14.94
CA PHE A 87 4.46 -21.00 -14.51
C PHE A 87 4.94 -22.44 -14.29
N VAL A 88 4.08 -23.43 -14.58
CA VAL A 88 4.45 -24.85 -14.72
C VAL A 88 5.08 -25.11 -16.07
#